data_AF-A0AAV1Y093-F1
#
_entry.id   AF-A0AAV1Y093-F1
#
_cell.length_a   1.000
_cell.length_b   1.000
_cell.length_c   1.000
_cell.angle_alpha   90.00
_cell.angle_beta   90.00
_cell.angle_gamma   90.00
#
_symmetry.space_group_name_H-M   'P 1'
#
loop_
_entity.id
_entity.type
_entity.pdbx_description
1 polymer ?
#
loop_
_entity_poly.entity_id
_entity_poly.type
_entity_poly.pdbx_seq_one_letter_code
_entity_poly.pdbx_strand_id
1 'polypeptide(L)'
;MGLTYNGKVSMTMDIFEELIREGIPHDRITLAAVLLACNYRRFVDEAIQIFSSMEKDFGVKPGEEHHVYVVELLSRAVHEDPRVIEIVAEKIMEREPRTPLPYLVLARAYEMMG
;
A
#
# COMPACT_ATOMS: atom_id res chain seq x y z
N MET A 1 -3.37 30.40 3.07
CA MET A 1 -4.07 29.44 2.19
C MET A 1 -3.38 28.10 2.30
N GLY A 2 -4.11 27.02 2.57
CA GLY A 2 -3.57 25.66 2.68
C GLY A 2 -4.46 24.73 3.50
N LEU A 3 -5.74 24.66 3.14
CA LEU A 3 -6.77 23.89 3.84
C LEU A 3 -6.60 22.38 3.56
N THR A 4 -6.54 21.61 4.64
CA THR A 4 -7.12 20.27 4.79
C THR A 4 -6.70 19.19 3.77
N TYR A 5 -5.44 18.74 3.83
CA TYR A 5 -5.07 17.42 3.28
C TYR A 5 -5.71 16.27 4.06
N ASN A 6 -6.03 16.48 5.34
CA ASN A 6 -6.62 15.46 6.21
C ASN A 6 -8.11 15.18 5.96
N GLY A 7 -8.84 15.97 5.17
CA GLY A 7 -10.27 15.69 4.89
C GLY A 7 -10.47 14.71 3.74
N LYS A 8 -9.71 14.90 2.66
CA LYS A 8 -9.85 14.12 1.42
C LYS A 8 -9.41 12.67 1.56
N VAL A 9 -8.39 12.40 2.36
CA VAL A 9 -7.85 11.04 2.48
C VAL A 9 -8.75 10.12 3.31
N SER A 10 -9.53 10.66 4.27
CA SER A 10 -10.59 9.85 4.93
C SER A 10 -11.66 9.47 3.92
N MET A 11 -12.11 10.47 3.16
CA MET A 11 -13.11 10.31 2.12
C MET A 11 -12.65 9.33 1.03
N THR A 12 -11.37 9.24 0.71
CA THR A 12 -10.87 8.24 -0.26
C THR A 12 -11.01 6.80 0.24
N MET A 13 -10.79 6.54 1.54
CA MET A 13 -11.00 5.20 2.10
C MET A 13 -12.48 4.88 2.24
N ASP A 14 -13.29 5.84 2.70
CA ASP A 14 -14.75 5.68 2.80
C ASP A 14 -15.37 5.40 1.42
N ILE A 15 -14.94 6.15 0.40
CA ILE A 15 -15.33 5.93 -1.00
C ILE A 15 -14.83 4.58 -1.49
N PHE A 16 -13.60 4.16 -1.14
CA PHE A 16 -13.09 2.86 -1.57
C PHE A 16 -13.87 1.69 -0.96
N GLU A 17 -14.18 1.75 0.33
CA GLU A 17 -15.04 0.76 0.99
C GLU A 17 -16.43 0.71 0.37
N GLU A 18 -16.98 1.87 0.01
CA GLU A 18 -18.26 1.95 -0.69
C GLU A 18 -18.18 1.37 -2.11
N LEU A 19 -17.12 1.65 -2.86
CA LEU A 19 -16.85 1.07 -4.19
C LEU A 19 -16.71 -0.46 -4.11
N ILE A 20 -16.05 -0.98 -3.06
CA ILE A 20 -15.99 -2.42 -2.79
C ILE A 20 -17.38 -2.98 -2.50
N ARG A 21 -18.15 -2.32 -1.63
CA ARG A 21 -19.51 -2.75 -1.25
C ARG A 21 -20.47 -2.77 -2.44
N GLU A 22 -20.33 -1.81 -3.36
CA GLU A 22 -21.17 -1.70 -4.56
C GLU A 22 -20.75 -2.65 -5.69
N GLY A 23 -19.62 -3.37 -5.54
CA GLY A 23 -19.12 -4.30 -6.55
C GLY A 23 -18.71 -3.60 -7.85
N ILE A 24 -18.38 -2.30 -7.78
CA ILE A 24 -17.93 -1.53 -8.94
C ILE A 24 -16.53 -2.04 -9.31
N PRO A 25 -16.27 -2.39 -10.58
CA PRO A 25 -14.96 -2.87 -11.00
C PRO A 25 -13.90 -1.81 -10.73
N HIS A 26 -13.00 -2.09 -9.78
CA HIS A 26 -11.88 -1.22 -9.47
C HIS A 26 -10.88 -1.34 -10.61
N ASP A 27 -10.86 -0.35 -11.49
CA ASP A 27 -9.85 -0.31 -12.53
C ASP A 27 -8.46 -0.03 -11.95
N ARG A 28 -7.44 -0.25 -12.79
CA ARG A 28 -6.03 -0.04 -12.44
C ARG A 28 -5.77 1.38 -11.88
N ILE A 29 -6.49 2.39 -12.35
CA ILE A 29 -6.30 3.79 -11.92
C ILE A 29 -6.86 3.99 -10.50
N THR A 30 -8.03 3.41 -10.23
CA THR A 30 -8.70 3.48 -8.92
C THR A 30 -7.84 2.84 -7.83
N LEU A 31 -7.31 1.65 -8.09
CA LEU A 31 -6.45 0.94 -7.12
C LEU A 31 -5.13 1.69 -6.85
N ALA A 32 -4.52 2.30 -7.87
CA ALA A 32 -3.36 3.17 -7.68
C ALA A 32 -3.66 4.40 -6.80
N ALA A 33 -4.82 5.05 -7.02
CA ALA A 33 -5.23 6.21 -6.22
C ALA A 33 -5.45 5.87 -4.74
N VAL A 34 -5.98 4.67 -4.45
CA VAL A 34 -6.21 4.20 -3.08
C VAL A 34 -4.89 3.86 -2.40
N LEU A 35 -3.95 3.21 -3.09
CA LEU A 35 -2.59 2.97 -2.55
C LEU A 35 -1.87 4.28 -2.25
N LEU A 36 -2.00 5.28 -3.12
CA LEU A 36 -1.48 6.63 -2.88
C LEU A 36 -2.14 7.28 -1.65
N ALA A 37 -3.45 7.14 -1.47
CA ALA A 37 -4.17 7.61 -0.29
C ALA A 37 -3.65 6.95 1.01
N CYS A 38 -3.41 5.63 0.98
CA CYS A 38 -2.81 4.90 2.09
C CYS A 38 -1.43 5.46 2.47
N ASN A 39 -0.65 5.90 1.48
CA ASN A 39 0.65 6.53 1.66
C ASN A 39 0.59 7.85 2.48
N TYR A 40 -0.48 8.63 2.34
CA TYR A 40 -0.66 9.86 3.13
C TYR A 40 -1.04 9.58 4.59
N ARG A 41 -1.72 8.46 4.87
CA ARG A 41 -2.22 8.10 6.21
C ARG A 41 -1.38 7.08 6.96
N ARG A 42 -0.40 6.48 6.27
CA ARG A 42 0.41 5.36 6.78
C ARG A 42 -0.41 4.09 7.05
N PHE A 43 -1.41 3.84 6.21
CA PHE A 43 -2.26 2.65 6.28
C PHE A 43 -1.54 1.45 5.62
N VAL A 44 -0.53 0.94 6.31
CA VAL A 44 0.36 -0.14 5.82
C VAL A 44 -0.42 -1.43 5.59
N ASP A 45 -1.28 -1.81 6.54
CA ASP A 45 -2.01 -3.07 6.48
C ASP A 45 -3.04 -3.06 5.35
N GLU A 46 -3.76 -1.94 5.21
CA GLU A 46 -4.75 -1.71 4.16
C GLU A 46 -4.08 -1.71 2.79
N ALA A 47 -2.94 -1.04 2.64
CA ALA A 47 -2.21 -1.01 1.37
C ALA A 47 -1.72 -2.41 0.95
N ILE A 48 -1.18 -3.20 1.88
CA ILE A 48 -0.76 -4.58 1.60
C ILE A 48 -1.97 -5.42 1.22
N GLN A 49 -3.10 -5.28 1.93
CA GLN A 49 -4.33 -6.01 1.63
C GLN A 49 -4.87 -5.67 0.24
N ILE A 50 -4.99 -4.38 -0.09
CA ILE A 50 -5.44 -3.90 -1.40
C ILE A 50 -4.53 -4.45 -2.49
N PHE A 51 -3.21 -4.30 -2.33
CA PHE A 51 -2.23 -4.77 -3.30
C PHE A 51 -2.34 -6.28 -3.54
N SER A 52 -2.54 -7.08 -2.49
CA SER A 52 -2.70 -8.54 -2.56
C SER A 52 -4.02 -8.96 -3.21
N SER A 53 -5.07 -8.16 -3.04
CA SER A 53 -6.41 -8.41 -3.62
C SER A 53 -6.53 -8.01 -5.09
N MET A 54 -5.59 -7.21 -5.63
CA MET A 54 -5.66 -6.69 -7.00
C MET A 54 -5.85 -7.79 -8.05
N GLU A 55 -4.97 -8.79 -8.06
CA GLU A 55 -5.04 -9.87 -9.05
C GLU A 55 -6.06 -10.95 -8.65
N LYS A 56 -6.16 -11.26 -7.35
CA LYS A 56 -6.98 -12.35 -6.82
C LYS A 56 -8.48 -12.03 -6.84
N ASP A 57 -8.85 -10.82 -6.42
CA ASP A 57 -10.24 -10.43 -6.16
C ASP A 57 -10.77 -9.44 -7.21
N PHE A 58 -9.90 -8.56 -7.75
CA PHE A 58 -10.29 -7.56 -8.75
C PHE A 58 -9.88 -7.93 -10.19
N GLY A 59 -9.08 -8.98 -10.39
CA GLY A 59 -8.60 -9.39 -11.71
C GLY A 59 -7.67 -8.36 -12.38
N VAL A 60 -7.13 -7.42 -11.61
CA VAL A 60 -6.23 -6.37 -12.06
C VAL A 60 -4.80 -6.74 -11.71
N LYS A 61 -3.95 -6.93 -12.72
CA LYS A 61 -2.53 -7.15 -12.48
C LYS A 61 -1.87 -5.86 -11.98
N PRO A 62 -1.12 -5.89 -10.86
CA PRO A 62 -0.37 -4.73 -10.40
C PRO A 62 0.58 -4.21 -11.48
N GLY A 63 0.50 -2.90 -11.73
CA GLY A 63 1.45 -2.15 -12.57
C GLY A 63 2.56 -1.48 -11.76
N GLU A 64 3.57 -0.93 -12.42
CA GLU A 64 4.71 -0.25 -11.78
C GLU A 64 4.29 0.81 -10.75
N GLU A 65 3.25 1.58 -11.03
CA GLU A 65 2.74 2.63 -10.14
C GLU A 65 2.26 2.08 -8.79
N HIS A 66 1.70 0.87 -8.77
CA HIS A 66 1.22 0.22 -7.54
C HIS A 66 2.41 -0.24 -6.69
N HIS A 67 3.41 -0.83 -7.35
CA HIS A 67 4.65 -1.23 -6.68
C HIS A 67 5.38 -0.04 -6.08
N VAL A 68 5.46 1.08 -6.79
CA VAL A 68 6.08 2.32 -6.30
C VAL A 68 5.39 2.79 -5.02
N TYR A 69 4.05 2.91 -5.03
CA TYR A 69 3.33 3.41 -3.85
C TYR A 69 3.41 2.47 -2.64
N VAL A 70 3.41 1.15 -2.86
CA VAL A 70 3.61 0.18 -1.77
C VAL A 70 5.02 0.29 -1.21
N VAL A 71 6.06 0.27 -2.06
CA VAL A 71 7.46 0.38 -1.59
C VAL A 71 7.71 1.70 -0.85
N GLU A 72 7.17 2.81 -1.35
CA GLU A 72 7.30 4.12 -0.70
C GLU A 72 6.65 4.13 0.70
N LEU A 73 5.41 3.63 0.81
CA LEU A 73 4.70 3.56 2.08
C LEU A 73 5.48 2.73 3.11
N LEU A 74 5.98 1.57 2.69
CA LEU A 74 6.74 0.67 3.56
C LEU A 74 8.08 1.25 3.97
N SER A 75 8.79 1.91 3.04
CA SER A 75 10.06 2.59 3.33
C SER A 75 9.87 3.68 4.39
N ARG A 76 8.76 4.43 4.32
CA ARG A 76 8.42 5.46 5.30
C ARG A 76 8.11 4.86 6.68
N ALA A 77 7.35 3.77 6.73
CA ALA A 77 7.06 3.07 7.99
C ALA A 77 8.33 2.56 8.67
N VAL A 78 9.25 1.99 7.89
CA VAL A 78 10.57 1.54 8.37
C VAL A 78 11.45 2.69 8.84
N HIS A 79 11.47 3.81 8.10
CA HIS A 79 12.26 4.98 8.49
C HIS A 79 11.80 5.55 9.85
N GLU A 80 10.51 5.46 10.16
CA GLU A 80 9.96 5.94 11.42
C GLU A 80 10.20 4.99 12.59
N ASP A 81 10.11 3.68 12.34
CA ASP A 81 10.44 2.66 13.32
C ASP A 81 11.12 1.46 12.63
N PRO A 82 12.46 1.39 12.64
CA PRO A 82 13.18 0.27 12.04
C PRO A 82 12.79 -1.10 12.61
N ARG A 83 12.19 -1.16 13.81
CA ARG A 83 11.73 -2.41 14.43
C ARG A 83 10.53 -3.01 13.69
N VAL A 84 9.81 -2.24 12.87
CA VAL A 84 8.68 -2.76 12.09
C VAL A 84 9.10 -3.47 10.80
N ILE A 85 10.38 -3.44 10.43
CA ILE A 85 10.91 -4.14 9.24
C ILE A 85 10.49 -5.61 9.22
N GLU A 86 10.74 -6.32 10.33
CA GLU A 86 10.48 -7.76 10.42
C GLU A 86 8.97 -8.03 10.31
N ILE A 87 8.15 -7.22 10.98
CA ILE A 87 6.68 -7.33 10.96
C ILE A 87 6.14 -7.10 9.54
N VAL A 88 6.63 -6.07 8.85
CA VAL A 88 6.24 -5.75 7.47
C VAL A 88 6.68 -6.86 6.52
N ALA A 89 7.94 -7.32 6.64
CA ALA A 89 8.45 -8.39 5.80
C ALA A 89 7.67 -9.70 5.98
N GLU A 90 7.39 -10.09 7.23
CA GLU A 90 6.59 -11.28 7.56
C GLU A 90 5.19 -11.19 6.94
N LYS A 91 4.47 -10.08 7.16
CA LYS A 91 3.12 -9.88 6.58
C LYS A 91 3.10 -9.95 5.05
N ILE A 92 4.12 -9.41 4.37
CA ILE A 92 4.18 -9.48 2.90
C ILE A 92 4.56 -10.89 2.45
N MET A 93 5.42 -11.60 3.17
CA MET A 93 5.72 -13.01 2.88
C MET A 93 4.48 -13.91 3.04
N GLU A 94 3.63 -13.66 4.03
CA GLU A 94 2.37 -14.38 4.21
C GLU A 94 1.38 -14.12 3.08
N ARG A 95 1.21 -12.85 2.70
CA ARG A 95 0.17 -12.44 1.73
C ARG A 95 0.62 -12.58 0.28
N GLU A 96 1.88 -12.30 0.01
CA GLU A 96 2.50 -12.22 -1.32
C GLU A 96 3.85 -12.96 -1.40
N PRO A 97 3.88 -14.29 -1.11
CA PRO A 97 5.11 -15.09 -1.00
C PRO A 97 5.92 -15.20 -2.31
N ARG A 98 5.32 -14.87 -3.46
CA ARG A 98 5.94 -14.99 -4.79
C ARG A 98 6.49 -13.67 -5.32
N THR A 99 6.32 -12.58 -4.57
CA THR A 99 6.77 -11.25 -5.00
C THR A 99 8.16 -10.93 -4.45
N PRO A 100 8.95 -10.10 -5.15
CA PRO A 100 10.21 -9.61 -4.61
C PRO A 100 10.03 -8.50 -3.56
N LEU A 101 8.78 -8.11 -3.23
CA LEU A 101 8.48 -7.00 -2.33
C LEU A 101 9.09 -7.13 -0.92
N PRO A 102 9.05 -8.29 -0.24
CA PRO A 102 9.69 -8.44 1.06
C PRO A 102 11.20 -8.13 0.99
N TYR A 103 11.88 -8.61 -0.05
CA TYR A 103 13.31 -8.38 -0.24
C TYR A 103 13.65 -6.92 -0.55
N LEU A 104 12.81 -6.24 -1.33
CA LEU A 104 12.99 -4.81 -1.63
C LEU A 104 12.81 -3.94 -0.38
N VAL A 105 11.85 -4.27 0.47
CA VAL A 105 11.63 -3.58 1.76
C VAL A 105 12.83 -3.78 2.67
N LEU A 106 13.31 -5.03 2.81
CA LEU A 106 14.52 -5.33 3.59
C LEU A 106 15.75 -4.62 3.04
N ALA A 107 15.98 -4.66 1.72
CA ALA A 107 17.11 -4.01 1.07
C ALA A 107 17.11 -2.49 1.33
N ARG A 108 15.97 -1.82 1.10
CA ARG A 108 15.81 -0.39 1.37
C ARG A 108 16.00 -0.04 2.84
N ALA A 109 15.52 -0.90 3.73
CA ALA A 109 15.69 -0.72 5.15
C ALA A 109 17.16 -0.77 5.58
N TYR A 110 17.91 -1.76 5.10
CA TYR A 110 19.35 -1.89 5.37
C TYR A 110 20.17 -0.76 4.74
N GLU A 111 19.79 -0.28 3.55
CA GLU A 111 20.40 0.91 2.94
C GLU A 111 20.25 2.18 3.79
N MET A 112 19.12 2.34 4.51
CA MET A 112 18.86 3.51 5.35
C MET A 112 19.51 3.44 6.74
N MET A 113 19.91 2.25 7.21
CA MET A 113 20.60 2.05 8.49
C MET A 113 22.14 2.14 8.36
N GLY A 114 22.65 2.30 7.13
CA GLY A 114 24.07 2.45 6.80
C GLY A 114 24.54 3.89 6.75
#